data_AF-A0A392SIY6-F1
#
_entry.id   AF-A0A392SIY6-F1
#
_cell.length_a   1.000
_cell.length_b   1.000
_cell.length_c   1.000
_cell.angle_alpha   90.00
_cell.angle_beta   90.00
_cell.angle_gamma   90.00
#
_symmetry.space_group_name_H-M   'P 1'
#
loop_
_entity.id
_entity.type
_entity.pdbx_description
1 polymer ?
#
loop_
_entity_poly.entity_id
_entity_poly.type
_entity_poly.pdbx_seq_one_letter_code
_entity_poly.pdbx_strand_id
1 'polypeptide(L)' 'MRIINEPTAAALSYGIQKRGNFVGKRNVFIFDLGGGTFDVSLLTLKDDSFEVKATAGDTHLGGEDFDNRMVNHF' A
#
# COMPACT_ATOMS: atom_id res chain seq x y z
N MET A 1 22.05 3.25 5.34
CA MET A 1 20.59 3.26 5.58
C MET A 1 19.91 4.04 4.46
N ARG A 2 18.71 3.63 4.02
CA ARG A 2 17.92 4.33 3.00
C ARG A 2 16.48 4.47 3.50
N ILE A 3 15.91 5.67 3.41
CA ILE A 3 14.48 5.90 3.63
C ILE A 3 13.74 5.54 2.34
N ILE A 4 12.69 4.73 2.46
CA ILE A 4 11.82 4.33 1.36
C ILE A 4 10.36 4.57 1.76
N ASN A 5 9.51 4.82 0.78
CA ASN A 5 8.07 4.99 1.00
C ASN A 5 7.41 3.63 1.29
N GLU A 6 6.41 3.65 2.16
CA GLU A 6 5.64 2.48 2.60
C GLU A 6 5.08 1.63 1.45
N PRO A 7 4.42 2.17 0.40
CA PRO A 7 3.86 1.31 -0.64
C PRO A 7 4.96 0.58 -1.45
N THR A 8 6.14 1.16 -1.60
CA THR A 8 7.29 0.46 -2.21
C THR A 8 7.84 -0.59 -1.26
N ALA A 9 7.94 -0.30 0.03
CA ALA A 9 8.37 -1.27 1.05
C ALA A 9 7.44 -2.49 1.08
N ALA A 10 6.13 -2.28 1.03
CA ALA A 10 5.10 -3.32 0.96
C ALA A 10 5.22 -4.15 -0.34
N ALA A 11 5.42 -3.49 -1.49
CA ALA A 11 5.58 -4.19 -2.77
C ALA A 11 6.87 -5.04 -2.81
N LEU A 12 7.96 -4.56 -2.20
CA LEU A 12 9.22 -5.28 -2.06
C LEU A 12 9.09 -6.47 -1.11
N SER A 13 8.45 -6.30 0.05
CA SER A 13 8.29 -7.36 1.05
C SER A 13 7.45 -8.53 0.54
N TYR A 14 6.42 -8.25 -0.26
CA TYR A 14 5.61 -9.28 -0.91
C TYR A 14 6.38 -10.06 -2.00
N GLY A 15 7.60 -9.65 -2.35
CA GLY A 15 8.43 -10.34 -3.33
C GLY A 15 7.86 -10.28 -4.74
N ILE A 16 7.09 -9.22 -5.07
CA ILE A 16 6.46 -9.04 -6.39
C ILE A 16 7.52 -9.05 -7.50
N GLN A 17 8.73 -8.57 -7.20
CA GLN A 17 9.89 -8.58 -8.09
C GLN A 17 10.41 -9.99 -8.40
N LYS A 18 10.28 -10.95 -7.47
CA LYS A 18 10.86 -12.30 -7.58
C LYS A 18 9.96 -13.34 -8.24
N ARG A 19 8.69 -13.00 -8.55
CA ARG A 19 7.80 -13.94 -9.23
C ARG A 19 8.18 -13.99 -10.72
N GLY A 20 9.07 -14.93 -11.09
CA GLY A 20 9.64 -15.10 -12.43
C GLY A 20 8.68 -15.50 -13.57
N ASN A 21 7.37 -15.47 -13.35
CA ASN A 21 6.38 -15.94 -14.33
C ASN A 21 5.69 -14.80 -15.12
N PHE A 22 6.17 -13.56 -15.00
CA PHE A 22 5.48 -12.41 -15.57
C PHE A 22 6.38 -11.69 -16.58
N VAL A 23 6.00 -11.77 -17.85
CA VAL A 23 6.66 -11.06 -18.95
C VAL A 23 5.94 -9.72 -19.14
N GLY A 24 6.61 -8.62 -18.81
CA GLY A 24 6.12 -7.25 -19.10
C GLY A 24 5.79 -6.38 -17.88
N LYS A 25 5.13 -5.25 -18.13
CA LYS A 25 4.71 -4.28 -17.10
C LYS A 25 3.65 -4.88 -16.18
N ARG A 26 3.79 -4.66 -14.88
CA ARG A 26 2.79 -5.03 -13.88
C ARG A 26 2.29 -3.80 -13.15
N ASN A 27 0.98 -3.72 -12.92
CA ASN A 27 0.41 -2.76 -11.99
C ASN A 27 0.10 -3.46 -10.66
N VAL A 28 0.42 -2.80 -9.56
CA VAL A 28 0.20 -3.27 -8.18
C VAL A 28 -0.62 -2.20 -7.47
N PHE A 29 -1.76 -2.59 -6.92
CA PHE A 29 -2.57 -1.74 -6.07
C PHE A 29 -2.25 -2.07 -4.61
N ILE A 30 -1.76 -1.09 -3.88
CA ILE A 30 -1.48 -1.17 -2.45
C ILE A 30 -2.68 -0.55 -1.72
N PHE A 31 -3.19 -1.31 -0.76
CA PHE A 31 -4.22 -0.89 0.17
C PHE A 31 -3.60 -0.97 1.57
N ASP A 32 -3.44 0.18 2.21
CA ASP A 32 -2.91 0.30 3.56
C ASP A 32 -3.96 0.98 4.44
N LEU A 33 -4.45 0.24 5.43
CA LEU A 33 -5.46 0.72 6.37
C LEU A 33 -4.89 0.56 7.78
N GLY A 34 -4.32 1.65 8.28
CA GLY A 34 -3.67 1.73 9.57
C GLY A 34 -4.64 2.06 10.70
N GLY A 35 -4.09 2.51 11.83
CA GLY A 35 -4.86 2.90 13.01
C GLY A 35 -5.66 4.19 12.83
N GLY A 36 -5.14 5.17 12.10
CA GLY A 36 -5.81 6.46 11.87
C GLY A 36 -5.67 7.03 10.46
N THR A 37 -4.99 6.31 9.56
CA THR A 37 -4.88 6.69 8.16
C THR A 37 -5.24 5.53 7.26
N PHE A 38 -5.84 5.88 6.12
CA PHE A 38 -6.14 4.98 5.03
C PHE A 38 -5.44 5.50 3.79
N ASP A 39 -4.45 4.75 3.30
CA ASP A 39 -3.61 5.13 2.18
C ASP A 39 -3.70 4.08 1.07
N VAL A 40 -3.95 4.52 -0.15
CA VAL A 40 -3.94 3.67 -1.35
C VAL A 40 -2.92 4.17 -2.34
N SER A 41 -2.21 3.24 -2.97
CA SER A 41 -1.21 3.58 -3.99
C SER A 41 -1.24 2.62 -5.15
N LEU A 42 -1.23 3.15 -6.38
CA LEU A 42 -1.03 2.37 -7.59
C LEU A 42 0.45 2.46 -8.00
N LEU A 43 1.11 1.33 -8.07
CA LEU A 43 2.50 1.19 -8.53
C LEU A 43 2.54 0.49 -9.87
N THR A 44 3.49 0.87 -10.72
CA THR A 44 3.90 0.06 -11.86
C THR A 44 5.29 -0.53 -11.60
N LEU A 45 5.43 -1.84 -11.76
CA LEU A 45 6.70 -2.54 -11.81
C LEU A 45 7.13 -2.72 -13.27
N LYS A 46 8.33 -2.22 -13.60
CA LYS A 46 8.97 -2.39 -14.91
C LYS A 46 10.47 -2.48 -14.72
N ASP A 47 11.12 -3.48 -15.33
CA ASP A 47 12.58 -3.64 -15.34
C ASP A 47 13.19 -3.50 -13.93
N ASP A 48 12.63 -4.23 -12.94
CA ASP A 48 13.06 -4.21 -11.54
C ASP A 48 12.91 -2.86 -10.80
N SER A 49 12.24 -1.89 -11.41
CA SER A 49 11.95 -0.58 -10.81
C SER A 49 10.46 -0.42 -10.49
N PHE A 50 10.17 0.18 -9.34
CA PHE A 50 8.82 0.57 -8.93
C PHE A 50 8.60 2.06 -9.22
N GLU A 51 7.48 2.37 -9.87
CA GLU A 51 7.05 3.73 -10.14
C GLU A 51 5.67 3.94 -9.53
N VAL A 52 5.53 4.93 -8.65
CA VAL A 52 4.21 5.33 -8.11
C VAL A 52 3.46 6.09 -9.20
N LYS A 53 2.27 5.61 -9.54
CA LYS A 53 1.37 6.22 -10.54
C LYS A 53 0.34 7.13 -9.91
N ALA A 54 -0.16 6.75 -8.75
CA ALA A 54 -1.12 7.54 -8.00
C ALA A 54 -1.04 7.14 -6.54
N THR A 55 -1.29 8.11 -5.66
CA THR A 55 -1.53 7.92 -4.24
C THR A 55 -2.76 8.73 -3.88
N ALA A 56 -3.65 8.14 -3.10
CA ALA A 56 -4.85 8.76 -2.56
C ALA A 56 -5.15 8.13 -1.21
N GLY A 57 -6.15 8.64 -0.50
CA GLY A 57 -6.46 8.14 0.83
C GLY A 57 -7.27 9.12 1.66
N ASP A 58 -7.39 8.80 2.93
CA ASP A 58 -7.97 9.63 3.97
C ASP A 58 -7.06 9.59 5.21
N THR A 59 -6.53 10.75 5.58
CA THR A 59 -5.60 10.88 6.71
C THR A 59 -6.28 10.85 8.08
N HIS A 60 -7.60 10.67 8.12
CA HIS A 60 -8.40 10.62 9.35
C HIS A 60 -9.38 9.44 9.35
N LEU A 61 -9.06 8.37 8.63
CA LEU A 61 -9.82 7.13 8.61
C LEU A 61 -8.91 5.96 8.98
N GLY A 62 -9.28 5.15 9.96
CA GLY A 62 -8.51 3.96 10.32
C GLY A 62 -9.19 3.05 11.33
N GLY A 63 -8.39 2.19 11.95
CA GLY A 63 -8.82 1.28 13.03
C GLY A 63 -9.54 1.97 14.19
N GLU A 64 -9.13 3.19 14.55
CA GLU A 64 -9.75 3.96 15.63
C GLU A 64 -11.24 4.25 15.35
N ASP A 65 -11.62 4.47 14.09
CA ASP A 65 -13.03 4.64 13.73
C ASP A 65 -13.84 3.36 13.99
N PHE A 66 -13.23 2.20 13.73
CA PHE A 66 -13.87 0.91 13.98
C PHE A 66 -14.01 0.67 15.49
N ASP A 67 -12.97 0.98 16.26
CA ASP A 67 -12.99 0.89 17.72
C ASP A 67 -14.07 1.81 18.30
N ASN A 68 -14.12 3.07 17.87
CA ASN A 68 -15.12 4.04 18.30
C ASN A 68 -16.56 3.62 17.96
N ARG A 69 -16.77 3.04 16.77
CA ARG A 69 -18.09 2.48 16.40
C ARG A 69 -18.47 1.29 17.27
N MET A 70 -17.51 0.45 17.64
CA MET A 70 -17.75 -0.67 18.55
C MET A 70 -18.11 -0.17 19.95
N VAL A 71 -17.37 0.82 20.47
CA VAL A 71 -17.65 1.45 21.77
C VAL A 71 -19.04 2.08 21.79
N ASN A 72 -19.41 2.85 20.76
CA ASN A 72 -20.71 3.53 20.72
C ASN A 72 -21.92 2.58 20.58
N HIS A 73 -21.68 1.33 20.17
CA HIS A 73 -22.74 0.34 20.07
C HIS A 73 -23.09 -0.32 21.42
N PHE A 74 -22.12 -0.38 22.34
CA PHE A 74 -22.24 -1.02 23.65
C PHE A 74 -22.42 0.01 24.77
#